data_AF-A0A843IXW4-F1
#
_entry.id   AF-A0A843IXW4-F1
#
_cell.length_a   1.000
_cell.length_b   1.000
_cell.length_c   1.000
_cell.angle_alpha   90.00
_cell.angle_beta   90.00
_cell.angle_gamma   90.00
#
_symmetry.space_group_name_H-M   'P 1'
#
loop_
_entity.id
_entity.type
_entity.pdbx_description
1 polymer ?
#
loop_
_entity_poly.entity_id
_entity_poly.type
_entity_poly.pdbx_seq_one_letter_code
_entity_poly.pdbx_strand_id
1 'polypeptide(L)'
;MTEKTAVRTWSDVKDLTSTADIEIPKDPLDRVLGQEEAIALAKIAARQRRHLLLVGPPGTGKSMIARAISMQLPKPKTEIRVANNPENPERPFLQVIEEERVI
;
A
#
# COMPACT_ATOMS: atom_id res chain seq x y z
N MET A 1 16.60 24.17 -2.63
CA MET A 1 15.91 22.90 -2.86
C MET A 1 15.49 22.91 -4.31
N THR A 2 15.99 21.99 -5.13
CA THR A 2 15.67 21.94 -6.56
C THR A 2 14.18 21.67 -6.74
N GLU A 3 13.51 22.49 -7.52
CA GLU A 3 12.09 22.34 -7.84
C GLU A 3 11.92 21.08 -8.69
N LYS A 4 11.12 20.11 -8.20
CA LYS A 4 10.89 18.87 -8.93
C LYS A 4 9.82 19.09 -10.00
N THR A 5 10.05 18.52 -11.17
CA THR A 5 9.15 18.67 -12.33
C THR A 5 8.33 17.40 -12.54
N ALA A 6 7.01 17.58 -12.68
CA ALA A 6 6.11 16.50 -13.08
C ALA A 6 6.25 16.22 -14.58
N VAL A 7 6.73 15.02 -14.92
CA VAL A 7 6.93 14.59 -16.31
C VAL A 7 5.70 13.81 -16.80
N ARG A 8 5.14 14.21 -17.94
CA ARG A 8 4.00 13.51 -18.59
C ARG A 8 4.27 13.15 -20.04
N THR A 9 5.11 13.93 -20.71
CA THR A 9 5.42 13.80 -22.13
C THR A 9 6.92 13.80 -22.36
N TRP A 10 7.34 13.40 -23.56
CA TRP A 10 8.74 13.44 -23.97
C TRP A 10 9.32 14.86 -23.98
N SER A 11 8.49 15.89 -24.18
CA SER A 11 8.94 17.28 -24.14
C SER A 11 9.39 17.70 -22.74
N ASP A 12 8.72 17.21 -21.69
CA ASP A 12 9.02 17.55 -20.30
C ASP A 12 10.37 17.00 -19.81
N VAL A 13 10.92 16.02 -20.53
CA VAL A 13 12.21 15.38 -20.21
C VAL A 13 13.38 16.10 -20.87
N LYS A 14 13.15 16.84 -21.96
CA LYS A 14 14.24 17.42 -22.78
C LYS A 14 15.15 18.36 -22.01
N ASP A 15 14.59 19.08 -21.06
CA ASP A 15 15.31 20.10 -20.28
C ASP A 15 15.85 19.54 -18.93
N LEU A 16 15.60 18.25 -18.64
CA LEU A 16 16.08 17.62 -17.41
C LEU A 16 17.52 17.16 -17.56
N THR A 17 18.36 17.55 -16.59
CA THR A 17 19.75 17.09 -16.53
C THR A 17 19.90 15.80 -15.72
N SER A 18 19.03 15.59 -14.71
CA SER A 18 19.07 14.42 -13.83
C SER A 18 17.67 13.87 -13.55
N THR A 19 17.58 12.55 -13.32
CA THR A 19 16.34 11.92 -12.83
C THR A 19 15.99 12.33 -11.40
N ALA A 20 16.92 12.91 -10.66
CA ALA A 20 16.67 13.47 -9.32
C ALA A 20 15.64 14.62 -9.35
N ASP A 21 15.53 15.29 -10.50
CA ASP A 21 14.65 16.43 -10.73
C ASP A 21 13.21 16.00 -11.05
N ILE A 22 12.97 14.70 -11.26
CA ILE A 22 11.63 14.17 -11.54
C ILE A 22 10.82 14.08 -10.25
N GLU A 23 9.60 14.63 -10.30
CA GLU A 23 8.63 14.44 -9.23
C GLU A 23 8.11 13.00 -9.21
N ILE A 24 8.33 12.28 -8.10
CA ILE A 24 7.80 10.94 -7.90
C ILE A 24 6.45 11.05 -7.20
N PRO A 25 5.37 10.43 -7.74
CA PRO A 25 4.06 10.43 -7.11
C PRO A 25 4.10 9.99 -5.64
N LYS A 26 3.35 10.67 -4.78
CA LYS A 26 3.27 10.31 -3.34
C LYS A 26 2.52 9.00 -3.14
N ASP A 27 1.42 8.80 -3.84
CA ASP A 27 0.67 7.55 -3.82
C ASP A 27 1.46 6.45 -4.55
N PRO A 28 1.79 5.31 -3.90
CA PRO A 28 2.47 4.21 -4.53
C PRO A 28 1.68 3.57 -5.69
N LEU A 29 0.34 3.65 -5.71
CA LEU A 29 -0.46 3.14 -6.83
C LEU A 29 -0.21 3.93 -8.11
N ASP A 30 0.00 5.24 -7.98
CA ASP A 30 0.25 6.13 -9.13
C ASP A 30 1.70 6.01 -9.66
N ARG A 31 2.55 5.19 -9.01
CA ARG A 31 3.89 4.83 -9.51
C ARG A 31 3.88 3.58 -10.38
N VAL A 32 2.77 2.85 -10.44
CA VAL A 32 2.63 1.66 -11.29
C VAL A 32 2.41 2.13 -12.73
N LEU A 33 3.19 1.61 -13.67
CA LEU A 33 3.19 2.04 -15.06
C LEU A 33 2.45 1.03 -15.96
N GLY A 34 1.59 1.51 -16.85
CA GLY A 34 0.95 0.73 -17.92
C GLY A 34 -0.02 -0.36 -17.43
N GLN A 35 -0.65 -0.14 -16.27
CA GLN A 35 -1.60 -1.07 -15.63
C GLN A 35 -2.83 -0.32 -15.13
N GLU A 36 -3.36 0.59 -15.93
CA GLU A 36 -4.42 1.54 -15.56
C GLU A 36 -5.69 0.82 -15.05
N GLU A 37 -6.09 -0.26 -15.73
CA GLU A 37 -7.25 -1.08 -15.33
C GLU A 37 -7.03 -1.76 -13.98
N ALA A 38 -5.86 -2.38 -13.78
CA ALA A 38 -5.53 -3.02 -12.51
C ALA A 38 -5.47 -2.01 -11.36
N ILE A 39 -4.96 -0.81 -11.59
CA ILE A 39 -4.92 0.28 -10.60
C ILE A 39 -6.36 0.73 -10.26
N ALA A 40 -7.22 0.91 -11.26
CA ALA A 40 -8.61 1.31 -11.04
C ALA A 40 -9.38 0.25 -10.20
N LEU A 41 -9.26 -1.03 -10.56
CA LEU A 41 -9.85 -2.14 -9.81
C LEU A 41 -9.27 -2.25 -8.39
N ALA A 42 -7.96 -2.05 -8.24
CA ALA A 42 -7.28 -2.03 -6.96
C ALA A 42 -7.83 -0.94 -6.02
N LYS A 43 -8.03 0.28 -6.52
CA LYS A 43 -8.60 1.40 -5.74
C LYS A 43 -10.03 1.09 -5.30
N ILE A 44 -10.85 0.50 -6.17
CA ILE A 44 -12.22 0.07 -5.84
C ILE A 44 -12.20 -1.01 -4.74
N ALA A 45 -11.35 -2.04 -4.91
CA ALA A 45 -11.25 -3.13 -3.95
C ALA A 45 -10.73 -2.67 -2.58
N ALA A 46 -9.76 -1.76 -2.54
CA ALA A 46 -9.26 -1.15 -1.31
C ALA A 46 -10.37 -0.42 -0.55
N ARG A 47 -11.15 0.41 -1.27
CA ARG A 47 -12.26 1.18 -0.69
C ARG A 47 -13.40 0.27 -0.20
N GLN A 48 -13.72 -0.78 -0.95
CA GLN A 48 -14.83 -1.69 -0.65
C GLN A 48 -14.44 -2.92 0.19
N ARG A 49 -13.16 -3.03 0.60
CA ARG A 49 -12.60 -4.19 1.31
C ARG A 49 -12.87 -5.53 0.60
N ARG A 50 -12.64 -5.56 -0.72
CA ARG A 50 -12.78 -6.78 -1.54
C ARG A 50 -11.42 -7.48 -1.69
N HIS A 51 -11.46 -8.79 -1.87
CA HIS A 51 -10.28 -9.57 -2.21
C HIS A 51 -9.90 -9.34 -3.69
N LEU A 52 -8.61 -9.46 -3.98
CA LEU A 52 -8.06 -9.34 -5.33
C LEU A 52 -7.17 -10.56 -5.63
N LEU A 53 -7.26 -11.05 -6.86
CA LEU A 53 -6.34 -12.02 -7.42
C LEU A 53 -5.58 -11.35 -8.56
N LEU A 54 -4.27 -11.15 -8.39
CA LEU A 54 -3.41 -10.56 -9.43
C LEU A 54 -2.69 -11.68 -10.17
N VAL A 55 -2.99 -11.86 -11.46
CA VAL A 55 -2.40 -12.89 -12.32
C VAL A 55 -1.52 -12.24 -13.38
N GLY A 56 -0.33 -12.80 -13.62
CA GLY A 56 0.55 -12.36 -14.71
C GLY A 56 2.00 -12.82 -14.54
N PRO A 57 2.85 -12.63 -15.56
CA PRO A 57 4.27 -13.03 -15.55
C PRO A 57 5.06 -12.48 -14.36
N PRO A 58 6.16 -13.12 -13.91
CA PRO A 58 7.02 -12.55 -12.88
C PRO A 58 7.56 -11.17 -13.31
N GLY A 59 7.74 -10.26 -12.35
CA GLY A 59 8.27 -8.91 -12.61
C GLY A 59 7.25 -7.85 -13.08
N THR A 60 5.97 -8.18 -13.24
CA THR A 60 4.94 -7.23 -13.73
C THR A 60 4.31 -6.31 -12.67
N GLY A 61 4.93 -6.16 -11.50
CA GLY A 61 4.43 -5.22 -10.48
C GLY A 61 3.28 -5.71 -9.59
N LYS A 62 2.89 -7.00 -9.63
CA LYS A 62 1.83 -7.56 -8.75
C LYS A 62 2.04 -7.24 -7.26
N SER A 63 3.25 -7.47 -6.75
CA SER A 63 3.58 -7.17 -5.35
C SER A 63 3.61 -5.68 -5.05
N MET A 64 3.92 -4.84 -6.04
CA MET A 64 3.90 -3.38 -5.90
C MET A 64 2.46 -2.88 -5.74
N ILE A 65 1.53 -3.38 -6.57
CA ILE A 65 0.10 -3.10 -6.45
C ILE A 65 -0.43 -3.53 -5.08
N ALA A 66 -0.11 -4.75 -4.63
CA ALA A 66 -0.55 -5.25 -3.33
C ALA A 66 -0.07 -4.37 -2.15
N ARG A 67 1.21 -3.96 -2.16
CA ARG A 67 1.77 -3.04 -1.14
C ARG A 67 1.15 -1.65 -1.21
N ALA A 68 0.88 -1.15 -2.42
CA ALA A 68 0.26 0.14 -2.60
C ALA A 68 -1.17 0.16 -2.03
N ILE A 69 -1.95 -0.91 -2.27
CA ILE A 69 -3.28 -1.10 -1.67
C ILE A 69 -3.21 -1.12 -0.15
N SER A 70 -2.25 -1.83 0.46
CA SER A 70 -2.16 -1.90 1.92
C SER A 70 -1.92 -0.52 2.56
N MET A 71 -1.27 0.40 1.85
CA MET A 71 -1.09 1.78 2.33
C MET A 71 -2.35 2.64 2.22
N GLN A 72 -3.34 2.25 1.41
CA GLN A 72 -4.64 2.92 1.32
C GLN A 72 -5.67 2.41 2.32
N LEU A 73 -5.38 1.30 3.00
CA LEU A 73 -6.26 0.79 4.05
C LEU A 73 -6.18 1.67 5.30
N PRO A 74 -7.28 1.83 6.06
CA PRO A 74 -7.25 2.48 7.35
C PRO A 74 -6.21 1.83 8.26
N LYS A 75 -5.52 2.63 9.06
CA LYS A 75 -4.64 2.10 10.10
C LYS A 75 -5.44 1.20 11.04
N PRO A 76 -4.87 0.08 11.50
CA PRO A 76 -5.51 -0.75 12.51
C PRO A 76 -5.67 0.08 13.79
N LYS A 77 -6.85 -0.03 14.41
CA LYS A 77 -7.18 0.62 15.69
C LYS A 77 -7.15 -0.35 16.87
N THR A 78 -6.72 -1.57 16.62
CA THR A 78 -6.79 -2.66 17.59
C THR A 78 -5.47 -3.41 17.62
N GLU A 79 -5.01 -3.72 18.82
CA GLU A 79 -3.92 -4.65 19.08
C GLU A 79 -4.48 -6.00 19.53
N ILE A 80 -3.89 -7.10 19.03
CA ILE A 80 -4.26 -8.46 19.47
C ILE A 80 -3.15 -8.98 20.37
N ARG A 81 -3.47 -9.29 21.63
CA ARG A 81 -2.54 -9.89 22.61
C ARG A 81 -2.94 -11.32 22.95
N VAL A 82 -1.94 -12.14 23.20
CA VAL A 82 -2.09 -13.50 23.72
C VAL A 82 -1.83 -13.46 25.21
N ALA A 83 -2.79 -13.89 26.02
CA ALA A 83 -2.69 -13.96 27.47
C ALA A 83 -2.72 -15.42 27.95
N ASN A 84 -1.94 -15.70 28.99
CA ASN A 84 -1.88 -17.03 29.58
C ASN A 84 -3.25 -17.44 30.13
N ASN A 85 -3.64 -18.70 29.92
CA ASN A 85 -4.83 -19.31 30.49
C ASN A 85 -4.40 -20.40 31.49
N PRO A 86 -4.45 -20.14 32.81
CA PRO A 86 -3.99 -21.09 33.83
C PRO A 86 -4.78 -22.38 33.89
N GLU A 87 -6.08 -22.35 33.56
CA GLU A 87 -6.94 -23.54 33.58
C GLU A 87 -6.71 -24.43 32.35
N ASN A 88 -6.28 -23.84 31.24
CA ASN A 88 -6.07 -24.53 29.98
C ASN A 88 -4.92 -23.88 29.18
N PRO A 89 -3.65 -24.26 29.47
CA PRO A 89 -2.48 -23.64 28.84
C PRO A 89 -2.44 -23.79 27.31
N GLU A 90 -3.06 -24.84 26.75
CA GLU A 90 -3.16 -25.07 25.31
C GLU A 90 -4.21 -24.18 24.61
N ARG A 91 -5.06 -23.49 25.37
CA ARG A 91 -6.06 -22.51 24.89
C ARG A 91 -5.84 -21.15 25.54
N PRO A 92 -4.77 -20.43 25.16
CA PRO A 92 -4.53 -19.08 25.66
C PRO A 92 -5.66 -18.13 25.27
N PHE A 93 -5.87 -17.10 26.07
CA PHE A 93 -6.87 -16.07 25.77
C PHE A 93 -6.36 -15.12 24.70
N LEU A 94 -7.25 -14.71 23.79
CA LEU A 94 -7.00 -13.64 22.83
C LEU A 94 -7.69 -12.37 23.33
N GLN A 95 -6.90 -11.33 23.58
CA GLN A 95 -7.39 -10.02 23.98
C GLN A 95 -7.29 -9.07 22.79
N VAL A 96 -8.40 -8.42 22.45
CA VAL A 96 -8.43 -7.33 21.48
C VAL A 96 -8.47 -6.03 22.26
N ILE A 97 -7.44 -5.21 22.10
CA ILE A 97 -7.27 -3.95 22.83
C ILE A 97 -7.48 -2.81 21.84
N GLU A 98 -8.44 -1.94 22.12
CA GLU A 98 -8.71 -0.74 21.33
C GLU A 98 -7.61 0.31 21.52
N GLU A 99 -7.39 1.15 20.50
CA GLU A 99 -6.33 2.17 20.42
C GLU A 99 -6.24 3.06 21.66
N GLU A 100 -7.38 3.43 22.27
CA GLU A 100 -7.40 4.31 23.46
C GLU A 100 -6.83 3.65 24.72
N ARG A 101 -6.67 2.32 24.71
CA ARG A 101 -6.16 1.51 25.84
C ARG A 101 -4.77 0.95 25.59
N VAL A 102 -4.19 1.23 24.42
CA VAL A 102 -2.79 0.91 24.11
C VAL A 102 -1.94 2.01 24.78
N ILE A 103 -1.10 1.60 25.74
CA ILE A 103 -0.21 2.50 26.52
C ILE A 103 1.05 2.80 25.69
#